data_AF-A0A842TMX5-F1
#
_entry.id   AF-A0A842TMX5-F1
#
_cell.length_a   1.000
_cell.length_b   1.000
_cell.length_c   1.000
_cell.angle_alpha   90.00
_cell.angle_beta   90.00
_cell.angle_gamma   90.00
#
_symmetry.space_group_name_H-M   'P 1'
#
loop_
_entity.id
_entity.type
_entity.pdbx_description
1 polymer ?
#
loop_
_entity_poly.entity_id
_entity_poly.type
_entity_poly.pdbx_seq_one_letter_code
_entity_poly.pdbx_strand_id
1 'polypeptide(L)'
;MKNLSEDIEQTIKGVQARKIILQTLLEGAPRKGSDLRRALADAFDRRIDGISDALIYFNLQALENAGYIYSYREWKDKYALISPEWVQPLRNYFRVVAPVAVLGFIGEDPRLHLQLRMKFKLARGIKKPEKFFFFTNSKMRRKISGFFDNVRVEFINEDYLQNYKHILKTIEDKVKDLIHKYEVIVEVGHGERFCSMALHQIALEYRLRSFYITEDDQIIWIDE
;
A
#
# COMPACT_ATOMS: atom_id res chain seq x y z
N MET A 1 16.82 9.04 -8.89
CA MET A 1 15.92 7.87 -8.73
C MET A 1 15.61 7.31 -10.10
N LYS A 2 15.57 5.98 -10.28
CA LYS A 2 15.16 5.35 -11.54
C LYS A 2 13.71 5.78 -11.84
N ASN A 3 13.42 6.19 -13.08
CA ASN A 3 12.06 6.57 -13.44
C ASN A 3 11.16 5.31 -13.43
N LEU A 4 10.34 5.16 -12.39
CA LEU A 4 9.50 3.97 -12.18
C LEU A 4 8.54 3.73 -13.35
N SER A 5 8.04 4.81 -13.97
CA SER A 5 7.17 4.70 -15.13
C SER A 5 7.91 4.13 -16.34
N GLU A 6 9.18 4.48 -16.53
CA GLU A 6 10.01 3.89 -17.59
C GLU A 6 10.33 2.42 -17.31
N ASP A 7 10.57 2.03 -16.05
CA ASP A 7 10.81 0.64 -15.68
C ASP A 7 9.57 -0.24 -15.93
N ILE A 8 8.40 0.24 -15.53
CA ILE A 8 7.11 -0.41 -15.80
C ILE A 8 6.89 -0.52 -17.30
N GLU A 9 7.08 0.59 -18.03
CA GLU A 9 6.95 0.61 -19.49
C GLU A 9 7.89 -0.41 -20.14
N GLN A 10 9.18 -0.43 -19.80
CA GLN A 10 10.14 -1.38 -20.37
C GLN A 10 9.74 -2.84 -20.14
N THR A 11 9.16 -3.14 -18.98
CA THR A 11 8.73 -4.49 -18.62
C THR A 11 7.46 -4.93 -19.37
N ILE A 12 6.53 -4.01 -19.64
CA ILE A 12 5.22 -4.35 -20.25
C ILE A 12 5.09 -3.95 -21.72
N LYS A 13 5.99 -3.12 -22.25
CA LYS A 13 5.89 -2.53 -23.59
C LYS A 13 5.80 -3.60 -24.66
N GLY A 14 4.78 -3.46 -25.51
CA GLY A 14 4.50 -4.39 -26.60
C GLY A 14 3.91 -5.74 -26.16
N VAL A 15 3.71 -5.97 -24.85
CA VAL A 15 3.17 -7.24 -24.33
C VAL A 15 1.86 -6.99 -23.57
N GLN A 16 0.78 -6.87 -24.33
CA GLN A 16 -0.55 -6.56 -23.81
C GLN A 16 -1.02 -7.54 -22.72
N ALA A 17 -0.60 -8.81 -22.80
CA ALA A 17 -0.92 -9.81 -21.78
C ALA A 17 -0.38 -9.44 -20.38
N ARG A 18 0.83 -8.89 -20.28
CA ARG A 18 1.40 -8.47 -18.98
C ARG A 18 0.61 -7.33 -18.38
N LYS A 19 0.22 -6.36 -19.20
CA LYS A 19 -0.63 -5.24 -18.81
C LYS A 19 -1.95 -5.74 -18.22
N ILE A 20 -2.65 -6.63 -18.93
CA ILE A 20 -3.93 -7.20 -18.49
C ILE A 20 -3.75 -7.97 -17.17
N ILE A 21 -2.71 -8.80 -17.05
CA ILE A 21 -2.43 -9.55 -15.83
C ILE A 21 -2.23 -8.60 -14.64
N LEU A 22 -1.37 -7.59 -14.77
CA LEU A 22 -1.12 -6.64 -13.68
C LEU A 22 -2.37 -5.85 -13.29
N GLN A 23 -3.16 -5.39 -14.27
CA GLN A 23 -4.43 -4.70 -13.99
C GLN A 23 -5.42 -5.63 -13.26
N THR A 24 -5.50 -6.90 -13.65
CA THR A 24 -6.36 -7.90 -12.98
C THR A 24 -5.90 -8.17 -11.54
N LEU A 25 -4.59 -8.23 -11.29
CA LEU A 25 -4.04 -8.44 -9.96
C LEU A 25 -4.19 -7.21 -9.05
N LEU A 26 -4.25 -6.00 -9.62
CA LEU A 26 -4.46 -4.75 -8.87
C LEU A 26 -5.84 -4.65 -8.20
N GLU A 27 -6.79 -5.51 -8.57
CA GLU A 27 -8.07 -5.66 -7.89
C GLU A 27 -7.93 -6.18 -6.44
N GLY A 28 -6.73 -6.63 -6.05
CA GLY A 28 -6.35 -6.83 -4.65
C GLY A 28 -6.55 -8.24 -4.11
N ALA A 29 -7.07 -9.17 -4.92
CA ALA A 29 -7.17 -10.59 -4.56
C ALA A 29 -6.09 -11.42 -5.28
N PRO A 30 -5.46 -12.41 -4.62
CA PRO A 30 -4.63 -13.39 -5.29
C PRO A 30 -5.42 -14.09 -6.40
N ARG A 31 -4.82 -14.27 -7.58
CA ARG A 31 -5.48 -14.89 -8.74
C ARG A 31 -4.81 -16.19 -9.13
N LYS A 32 -5.61 -17.19 -9.49
CA LYS A 32 -5.12 -18.43 -10.09
C LYS A 32 -4.79 -18.21 -11.57
N GLY A 33 -3.99 -19.11 -12.13
CA GLY A 33 -3.73 -19.13 -13.58
C GLY A 33 -5.00 -19.21 -14.43
N SER A 34 -6.04 -19.90 -13.95
CA SER A 34 -7.35 -19.97 -14.63
C SER A 34 -8.09 -18.63 -14.66
N ASP A 35 -7.97 -17.84 -13.60
CA ASP A 35 -8.64 -16.53 -13.51
C ASP A 35 -7.97 -15.54 -14.45
N LEU A 36 -6.63 -15.56 -14.47
CA LEU A 36 -5.84 -14.76 -15.40
C LEU A 36 -6.07 -15.19 -16.86
N ARG A 37 -6.27 -16.49 -17.11
CA ARG A 37 -6.65 -16.99 -18.44
C ARG A 37 -7.96 -16.39 -18.90
N ARG A 38 -8.96 -16.37 -18.03
CA ARG A 38 -10.27 -15.79 -18.32
C ARG A 38 -10.13 -14.29 -18.60
N ALA A 39 -9.42 -13.55 -17.76
CA ALA A 39 -9.18 -12.12 -17.97
C ALA A 39 -8.51 -11.82 -19.32
N LEU A 40 -7.52 -12.64 -19.73
CA LEU A 40 -6.89 -12.51 -21.04
C LEU A 40 -7.83 -12.88 -22.20
N ALA A 41 -8.65 -13.92 -22.03
CA ALA A 41 -9.61 -14.35 -23.04
C ALA A 41 -10.65 -13.24 -23.29
N ASP A 42 -11.20 -12.67 -22.21
CA ASP A 42 -12.17 -11.57 -22.26
C ASP A 42 -11.54 -10.32 -22.91
N ALA A 43 -10.31 -9.96 -22.52
CA ALA A 43 -9.63 -8.78 -23.04
C ALA A 43 -9.18 -8.90 -24.51
N PHE A 44 -8.98 -10.12 -25.01
CA PHE A 44 -8.61 -10.38 -26.40
C PHE A 44 -9.80 -10.76 -27.29
N ASP A 45 -11.03 -10.78 -26.74
CA ASP A 45 -12.23 -11.25 -27.42
C ASP A 45 -12.07 -12.67 -28.00
N ARG A 46 -11.58 -13.58 -27.15
CA ARG A 46 -11.32 -14.98 -27.49
C ARG A 46 -12.01 -15.91 -26.53
N ARG A 47 -12.23 -17.15 -26.97
CA ARG A 47 -12.58 -18.24 -26.06
C ARG A 47 -11.40 -18.57 -25.14
N ILE A 48 -11.70 -19.11 -23.96
CA ILE A 48 -10.70 -19.43 -22.93
C ILE A 48 -9.66 -20.45 -23.43
N ASP A 49 -10.06 -21.41 -24.26
CA ASP A 49 -9.19 -22.38 -24.93
C ASP A 49 -8.26 -21.76 -25.99
N GLY A 50 -8.60 -20.56 -26.48
CA GLY A 50 -7.75 -19.75 -27.34
C GLY A 50 -6.58 -19.06 -26.63
N ILE A 51 -6.50 -19.16 -25.30
CA ILE A 51 -5.39 -18.66 -24.49
C ILE A 51 -4.54 -19.84 -24.01
N SER A 52 -3.35 -19.98 -24.58
CA SER A 52 -2.45 -21.08 -24.24
C SER A 52 -1.86 -20.94 -22.83
N ASP A 53 -1.67 -22.08 -22.17
CA ASP A 53 -0.97 -22.15 -20.89
C ASP A 53 0.43 -21.51 -20.96
N ALA A 54 1.15 -21.78 -22.05
CA ALA A 54 2.48 -21.22 -22.29
C ALA A 54 2.48 -19.69 -22.27
N LEU A 55 1.44 -19.03 -22.81
CA LEU A 55 1.32 -17.57 -22.76
C LEU A 55 1.22 -17.08 -21.31
N ILE A 56 0.44 -17.74 -20.47
CA ILE A 56 0.28 -17.36 -19.06
C ILE A 56 1.58 -17.57 -18.30
N TYR A 57 2.16 -18.76 -18.41
CA TYR A 57 3.40 -19.10 -17.70
C TYR A 57 4.55 -18.16 -18.09
N PHE A 58 4.73 -17.90 -19.38
CA PHE A 58 5.77 -16.98 -19.86
C PHE A 58 5.60 -15.56 -19.29
N ASN A 59 4.38 -15.04 -19.27
CA ASN A 59 4.14 -13.69 -18.76
C ASN A 59 4.22 -13.60 -17.24
N LEU A 60 3.72 -14.60 -16.51
CA LEU A 60 3.88 -14.65 -15.06
C LEU A 60 5.36 -14.74 -14.66
N GLN A 61 6.14 -15.60 -15.32
CA GLN A 61 7.56 -15.73 -15.04
C GLN A 61 8.32 -14.43 -15.34
N ALA A 62 8.00 -13.74 -16.43
CA ALA A 62 8.61 -12.45 -16.75
C ALA A 62 8.30 -11.38 -15.68
N LEU A 63 7.04 -11.32 -15.21
CA LEU A 63 6.63 -10.38 -14.17
C LEU A 63 7.22 -10.72 -12.79
N GLU A 64 7.37 -12.01 -12.49
CA GLU A 64 8.00 -12.51 -11.26
C GLU A 64 9.50 -12.22 -11.25
N ASN A 65 10.18 -12.44 -12.38
CA ASN A 65 11.60 -12.07 -12.55
C ASN A 65 11.85 -10.56 -12.44
N ALA A 66 10.87 -9.73 -12.85
CA ALA A 66 10.90 -8.28 -12.67
C ALA A 66 10.57 -7.84 -11.23
N GLY A 67 10.13 -8.76 -10.37
CA GLY A 67 9.76 -8.50 -8.97
C GLY A 67 8.39 -7.84 -8.79
N TYR A 68 7.60 -7.64 -9.84
CA TYR A 68 6.28 -7.00 -9.77
C TYR A 68 5.23 -7.89 -9.12
N ILE A 69 5.41 -9.20 -9.24
CA ILE A 69 4.55 -10.20 -8.64
C ILE A 69 5.39 -11.23 -7.92
N TYR A 70 4.76 -11.95 -7.01
CA TYR A 70 5.27 -13.21 -6.50
C TYR A 70 4.19 -14.27 -6.64
N SER A 71 4.64 -15.52 -6.81
CA SER A 71 3.76 -16.66 -6.80
C SER A 71 3.89 -17.45 -5.51
N TYR A 72 2.78 -17.97 -5.01
CA TYR A 72 2.78 -18.94 -3.92
C TYR A 72 1.80 -20.07 -4.21
N ARG A 73 1.97 -21.18 -3.49
CA ARG A 73 1.05 -22.31 -3.57
C ARG A 73 0.25 -22.40 -2.29
N GLU A 74 -1.05 -22.52 -2.45
CA GLU A 74 -1.96 -22.88 -1.38
C GLU A 74 -2.64 -24.17 -1.81
N TRP A 75 -2.33 -25.25 -1.09
CA TRP A 75 -2.70 -26.62 -1.45
C TRP A 75 -2.17 -27.04 -2.84
N LYS A 76 -3.06 -27.29 -3.80
CA LYS A 76 -2.73 -27.73 -5.17
C LYS A 76 -2.71 -26.56 -6.16
N ASP A 77 -3.14 -25.38 -5.76
CA ASP A 77 -3.29 -24.23 -6.64
C ASP A 77 -2.11 -23.27 -6.52
N LYS A 78 -1.66 -22.76 -7.67
CA LYS A 78 -0.66 -21.67 -7.75
C LYS A 78 -1.40 -20.34 -7.90
N TYR A 79 -1.11 -19.41 -7.00
CA TYR A 79 -1.64 -18.06 -7.01
C TYR A 79 -0.54 -17.07 -7.36
N ALA A 80 -0.92 -15.99 -8.04
CA ALA A 80 -0.08 -14.82 -8.27
C ALA A 80 -0.68 -13.63 -7.50
N LEU A 81 0.19 -12.81 -6.92
CA LEU A 81 -0.15 -11.53 -6.31
C LEU A 81 0.92 -10.50 -6.64
N ILE A 82 0.53 -9.22 -6.72
CA ILE A 82 1.49 -8.13 -6.86
C ILE A 82 2.34 -8.03 -5.59
N SER A 83 3.64 -7.84 -5.75
CA SER A 83 4.54 -7.56 -4.63
C SER A 83 4.14 -6.23 -3.97
N PRO A 84 3.99 -6.16 -2.64
CA PRO A 84 3.51 -4.97 -1.95
C PRO A 84 4.17 -3.66 -2.38
N GLU A 85 5.49 -3.67 -2.59
CA GLU A 85 6.33 -2.53 -3.00
C GLU A 85 5.93 -1.94 -4.37
N TRP A 86 5.27 -2.75 -5.20
CA TRP A 86 4.83 -2.37 -6.54
C TRP A 86 3.34 -2.02 -6.64
N VAL A 87 2.56 -2.23 -5.58
CA VAL A 87 1.11 -1.98 -5.62
C VAL A 87 0.79 -0.51 -5.94
N GLN A 88 1.34 0.44 -5.19
CA GLN A 88 1.08 1.87 -5.45
C GLN A 88 1.70 2.38 -6.76
N PRO A 89 2.97 2.06 -7.08
CA PRO A 89 3.55 2.42 -8.38
C PRO A 89 2.70 1.95 -9.57
N LEU A 90 2.25 0.70 -9.56
CA LEU A 90 1.41 0.15 -10.61
C LEU A 90 0.02 0.79 -10.65
N ARG A 91 -0.60 1.09 -9.49
CA ARG A 91 -1.86 1.86 -9.44
C ARG A 91 -1.71 3.24 -10.07
N ASN A 92 -0.65 3.96 -9.74
CA ASN A 92 -0.38 5.29 -10.26
C ASN A 92 -0.19 5.23 -11.78
N TYR A 93 0.62 4.28 -12.26
CA TYR A 93 0.86 4.08 -13.68
C TYR A 93 -0.43 3.74 -14.46
N PHE A 94 -1.23 2.80 -13.95
CA PHE A 94 -2.50 2.40 -14.59
C PHE A 94 -3.69 3.30 -14.25
N ARG A 95 -3.49 4.34 -13.43
CA ARG A 95 -4.53 5.26 -12.93
C ARG A 95 -5.69 4.53 -12.22
N VAL A 96 -5.36 3.48 -11.47
CA VAL A 96 -6.33 2.73 -10.66
C VAL A 96 -6.56 3.47 -9.35
N VAL A 97 -7.81 3.87 -9.11
CA VAL A 97 -8.21 4.60 -7.92
C VAL A 97 -8.51 3.63 -6.78
N ALA A 98 -7.86 3.81 -5.63
CA ALA A 98 -8.14 3.06 -4.40
C ALA A 98 -8.58 4.01 -3.27
N PRO A 99 -9.41 3.56 -2.30
CA PRO A 99 -9.73 4.36 -1.11
C PRO A 99 -8.45 4.71 -0.33
N VAL A 100 -8.39 5.89 0.29
CA VAL A 100 -7.16 6.34 0.99
C VAL A 100 -7.18 5.85 2.43
N ALA A 101 -6.05 5.34 2.90
CA ALA A 101 -5.79 5.04 4.30
C ALA A 101 -4.59 5.86 4.81
N VAL A 102 -4.76 6.55 5.92
CA VAL A 102 -3.65 7.25 6.60
C VAL A 102 -3.03 6.31 7.62
N LEU A 103 -1.71 6.17 7.57
CA LEU A 103 -0.89 5.52 8.58
C LEU A 103 -0.06 6.56 9.32
N GLY A 104 0.05 6.49 10.65
CA GLY A 104 0.88 7.43 11.40
C GLY A 104 1.13 6.99 12.84
N PHE A 105 1.73 7.87 13.64
CA PHE A 105 1.99 7.61 15.06
C PHE A 105 1.40 8.71 15.94
N ILE A 106 0.65 8.31 16.96
CA ILE A 106 0.17 9.23 18.00
C ILE A 106 1.23 9.31 19.08
N GLY A 107 1.88 10.47 19.19
CA GLY A 107 2.85 10.78 20.23
C GLY A 107 2.19 11.11 21.56
N GLU A 108 2.69 12.14 22.24
CA GLU A 108 2.14 12.56 23.54
C GLU A 108 0.79 13.27 23.44
N ASP A 109 0.49 13.93 22.30
CA ASP A 109 -0.81 14.54 22.06
C ASP A 109 -1.84 13.47 21.61
N PRO A 110 -2.81 13.09 22.46
CA PRO A 110 -3.81 12.09 22.10
C PRO A 110 -4.79 12.57 21.02
N ARG A 111 -4.80 13.87 20.69
CA ARG A 111 -5.78 14.50 19.78
C ARG A 111 -5.35 14.50 18.32
N LEU A 112 -4.14 14.04 18.01
CA LEU A 112 -3.63 14.01 16.63
C LEU A 112 -4.61 13.36 15.63
N HIS A 113 -5.22 12.24 16.01
CA HIS A 113 -6.19 11.55 15.17
C HIS A 113 -7.43 12.40 14.84
N LEU A 114 -7.86 13.27 15.77
CA LEU A 114 -8.95 14.21 15.56
C LEU A 114 -8.52 15.37 14.66
N GLN A 115 -7.33 15.92 14.91
CA GLN A 115 -6.74 17.00 14.12
C GLN A 115 -6.62 16.56 12.66
N LEU A 116 -5.92 15.44 12.38
CA LEU A 116 -5.75 14.89 11.04
C LEU A 116 -7.09 14.73 10.32
N ARG A 117 -8.07 14.09 10.97
CA ARG A 117 -9.40 13.90 10.38
C ARG A 117 -10.07 15.23 10.02
N MET A 118 -9.99 16.23 10.91
CA MET A 118 -10.54 17.55 10.64
C MET A 118 -9.81 18.26 9.49
N LYS A 119 -8.48 18.14 9.40
CA LYS A 119 -7.70 18.74 8.31
C LYS A 119 -8.02 18.11 6.97
N PHE A 120 -8.05 16.79 6.87
CA PHE A 120 -8.50 16.12 5.64
C PHE A 120 -9.97 16.40 5.28
N LYS A 121 -10.83 16.69 6.27
CA LYS A 121 -12.22 17.10 6.01
C LYS A 121 -12.30 18.49 5.37
N LEU A 122 -11.42 19.41 5.77
CA LEU A 122 -11.40 20.81 5.33
C LEU A 122 -10.51 21.04 4.10
N ALA A 123 -9.53 20.17 3.84
CA ALA A 123 -8.62 20.29 2.72
C ALA A 123 -9.37 20.18 1.38
N ARG A 124 -9.13 21.15 0.49
CA ARG A 124 -9.66 21.14 -0.88
C ARG A 124 -8.72 20.34 -1.78
N GLY A 125 -9.27 19.54 -2.69
CA GLY A 125 -8.49 18.76 -3.67
C GLY A 125 -7.81 17.50 -3.11
N ILE A 126 -7.86 17.27 -1.80
CA ILE A 126 -7.32 16.05 -1.18
C ILE A 126 -8.44 15.02 -1.02
N LYS A 127 -8.20 13.80 -1.49
CA LYS A 127 -9.14 12.69 -1.30
C LYS A 127 -9.27 12.39 0.19
N LYS A 128 -10.51 12.39 0.70
CA LYS A 128 -10.80 12.12 2.11
C LYS A 128 -10.39 10.67 2.44
N PRO A 129 -9.55 10.46 3.47
CA PRO A 129 -9.21 9.12 3.91
C PRO A 129 -10.44 8.39 4.42
N GLU A 130 -10.64 7.17 3.93
CA GLU A 130 -11.69 6.27 4.43
C GLU A 130 -11.27 5.62 5.74
N LYS A 131 -9.96 5.44 5.97
CA LYS A 131 -9.42 4.77 7.15
C LYS A 131 -8.24 5.53 7.73
N PHE A 132 -8.15 5.54 9.05
CA PHE A 132 -7.00 6.01 9.79
C PHE A 132 -6.47 4.89 10.66
N PHE A 133 -5.17 4.63 10.56
CA PHE A 133 -4.48 3.65 11.38
C PHE A 133 -3.32 4.34 12.08
N PHE A 134 -3.29 4.25 13.41
CA PHE A 134 -2.22 4.83 14.20
C PHE A 134 -1.55 3.81 15.10
N PHE A 135 -0.26 3.97 15.28
CA PHE A 135 0.48 3.34 16.36
C PHE A 135 0.61 4.32 17.52
N THR A 136 0.74 3.81 18.74
CA THR A 136 0.99 4.63 19.93
C THR A 136 1.60 3.80 21.04
N ASN A 137 2.18 4.48 22.02
CA ASN A 137 2.60 3.86 23.28
C ASN A 137 1.39 3.30 24.06
N SER A 138 1.54 2.12 24.68
CA SER A 138 0.54 1.48 25.55
C SER A 138 0.03 2.38 26.68
N LYS A 139 0.85 3.29 27.23
CA LYS A 139 0.47 4.33 28.20
C LYS A 139 -0.64 5.26 27.69
N MET A 140 -0.76 5.43 26.38
CA MET A 140 -1.77 6.31 25.78
C MET A 140 -3.16 5.68 25.73
N ARG A 141 -3.31 4.39 26.05
CA ARG A 141 -4.59 3.66 25.94
C ARG A 141 -5.76 4.32 26.68
N ARG A 142 -5.52 4.94 27.83
CA ARG A 142 -6.55 5.64 28.61
C ARG A 142 -6.69 7.12 28.26
N LYS A 143 -5.75 7.67 27.50
CA LYS A 143 -5.70 9.10 27.12
C LYS A 143 -6.37 9.35 25.78
N ILE A 144 -6.34 8.36 24.88
CA ILE A 144 -7.01 8.43 23.59
C ILE A 144 -8.49 8.06 23.78
N SER A 145 -9.38 8.98 23.43
CA SER A 145 -10.82 8.82 23.50
C SER A 145 -11.46 9.37 22.22
N GLY A 146 -12.73 9.05 21.98
CA GLY A 146 -13.45 9.53 20.79
C GLY A 146 -13.11 8.78 19.51
N PHE A 147 -12.85 7.47 19.61
CA PHE A 147 -12.65 6.63 18.41
C PHE A 147 -13.88 6.67 17.51
N PHE A 148 -13.67 7.04 16.26
CA PHE A 148 -14.64 6.84 15.18
C PHE A 148 -14.45 5.45 14.59
N ASP A 149 -15.49 4.89 13.98
CA ASP A 149 -15.46 3.53 13.39
C ASP A 149 -14.33 3.31 12.39
N ASN A 150 -13.89 4.38 11.73
CA ASN A 150 -12.83 4.36 10.73
C ASN A 150 -11.42 4.62 11.28
N VAL A 151 -11.28 4.80 12.60
CA VAL A 151 -10.00 4.98 13.28
C VAL A 151 -9.64 3.68 14.01
N ARG A 152 -8.42 3.20 13.77
CA ARG A 152 -7.85 2.06 14.49
C ARG A 152 -6.54 2.49 15.12
N VAL A 153 -6.33 2.09 16.37
CA VAL A 153 -5.10 2.38 17.11
C VAL A 153 -4.51 1.10 17.63
N GLU A 154 -3.24 0.91 17.36
CA GLU A 154 -2.44 -0.21 17.83
C GLU A 154 -1.46 0.28 18.89
N PHE A 155 -1.40 -0.47 20.00
CA PHE A 155 -0.64 -0.11 21.18
C PHE A 155 0.65 -0.93 21.22
N ILE A 156 1.78 -0.24 21.10
CA ILE A 156 3.11 -0.85 21.21
C ILE A 156 3.58 -0.74 22.67
N ASN A 157 4.14 -1.83 23.20
CA ASN A 157 4.73 -1.82 24.54
C ASN A 157 5.97 -0.90 24.56
N GLU A 158 6.16 -0.18 25.65
CA GLU A 158 7.24 0.79 25.86
C GLU A 158 8.63 0.19 25.62
N ASP A 159 8.83 -1.04 26.08
CA ASP A 159 10.08 -1.77 25.92
C ASP A 159 10.48 -1.95 24.44
N TYR A 160 9.52 -1.84 23.53
CA TYR A 160 9.75 -1.97 22.09
C TYR A 160 9.78 -0.63 21.33
N LEU A 161 9.41 0.50 21.95
CA LEU A 161 9.40 1.81 21.27
C LEU A 161 10.80 2.33 20.94
N GLN A 162 11.81 1.83 21.62
CA GLN A 162 13.22 2.11 21.30
C GLN A 162 13.85 1.01 20.41
N ASN A 163 13.11 -0.06 20.11
CA ASN A 163 13.57 -1.14 19.25
C ASN A 163 13.14 -0.86 17.81
N TYR A 164 14.01 -0.15 17.07
CA TYR A 164 13.78 0.22 15.67
C TYR A 164 13.37 -0.96 14.78
N LYS A 165 14.04 -2.12 14.91
CA LYS A 165 13.73 -3.31 14.11
C LYS A 165 12.32 -3.83 14.37
N HIS A 166 11.89 -3.83 15.63
CA HIS A 166 10.55 -4.24 15.99
C HIS A 166 9.50 -3.26 15.44
N ILE A 167 9.71 -1.95 15.63
CA ILE A 167 8.79 -0.93 15.11
C ILE A 167 8.67 -1.01 13.60
N LEU A 168 9.81 -1.08 12.89
CA LEU A 168 9.84 -1.20 11.44
C LEU A 168 9.04 -2.41 10.98
N LYS A 169 9.24 -3.56 11.64
CA LYS A 169 8.51 -4.79 11.31
C LYS A 169 7.01 -4.66 11.54
N THR A 170 6.60 -4.10 12.67
CA THR A 170 5.18 -3.88 13.01
C THR A 170 4.50 -2.96 11.99
N ILE A 171 5.17 -1.88 11.58
CA ILE A 171 4.66 -0.96 10.54
C ILE A 171 4.61 -1.67 9.18
N GLU A 172 5.66 -2.41 8.82
CA GLU A 172 5.77 -3.16 7.57
C GLU A 172 4.60 -4.13 7.40
N ASP A 173 4.34 -4.97 8.42
CA ASP A 173 3.24 -5.93 8.41
C ASP A 173 1.90 -5.22 8.21
N LYS A 174 1.75 -4.03 8.81
CA LYS A 174 0.54 -3.25 8.65
C LYS A 174 0.36 -2.64 7.27
N VAL A 175 1.44 -2.18 6.66
CA VAL A 175 1.40 -1.70 5.27
C VAL A 175 0.99 -2.84 4.34
N LYS A 176 1.56 -4.03 4.51
CA LYS A 176 1.19 -5.22 3.71
C LYS A 176 -0.30 -5.56 3.83
N ASP A 177 -0.87 -5.46 5.03
CA ASP A 177 -2.31 -5.68 5.25
C ASP A 177 -3.21 -4.67 4.52
N LEU A 178 -2.77 -3.42 4.41
CA LEU A 178 -3.59 -2.31 3.91
C LEU A 178 -3.40 -2.08 2.41
N ILE A 179 -2.18 -2.21 1.90
CA ILE A 179 -1.78 -1.68 0.58
C ILE A 179 -2.54 -2.30 -0.58
N HIS A 180 -2.95 -3.57 -0.47
CA HIS A 180 -3.76 -4.22 -1.50
C HIS A 180 -5.18 -3.67 -1.62
N LYS A 181 -5.71 -3.00 -0.59
CA LYS A 181 -7.07 -2.45 -0.58
C LYS A 181 -7.10 -0.92 -0.64
N TYR A 182 -6.09 -0.28 -0.07
CA TYR A 182 -6.04 1.17 0.09
C TYR A 182 -4.83 1.77 -0.61
N GLU A 183 -4.97 3.01 -1.04
CA GLU A 183 -3.85 3.90 -1.23
C GLU A 183 -3.38 4.36 0.16
N VAL A 184 -2.25 3.84 0.61
CA VAL A 184 -1.69 4.14 1.93
C VAL A 184 -0.82 5.39 1.84
N ILE A 185 -1.15 6.39 2.64
CA ILE A 185 -0.32 7.58 2.83
C ILE A 185 0.17 7.63 4.27
N VAL A 186 1.37 8.16 4.47
CA VAL A 186 2.05 8.08 5.76
C VAL A 186 2.27 9.47 6.35
N GLU A 187 1.78 9.69 7.57
CA GLU A 187 2.13 10.85 8.37
C GLU A 187 3.42 10.55 9.14
N VAL A 188 4.44 11.40 8.98
CA VAL A 188 5.79 11.18 9.56
C VAL A 188 6.22 12.27 10.54
N GLY A 189 5.37 13.28 10.78
CA GLY A 189 5.69 14.43 11.63
C GLY A 189 5.51 14.18 13.13
N HIS A 190 4.74 13.16 13.51
CA HIS A 190 4.44 12.89 14.91
C HIS A 190 5.02 11.58 15.42
N GLY A 191 5.10 11.48 16.75
CA GLY A 191 5.55 10.30 17.47
C GLY A 191 7.00 10.37 17.96
N GLU A 192 7.45 9.26 18.52
CA GLU A 192 8.86 9.12 18.92
C GLU A 192 9.76 9.05 17.67
N ARG A 193 10.99 9.57 17.77
CA ARG A 193 11.91 9.68 16.63
C ARG A 193 12.09 8.36 15.87
N PHE A 194 12.24 7.23 16.57
CA PHE A 194 12.36 5.92 15.92
C PHE A 194 11.11 5.51 15.15
N CYS A 195 9.93 5.91 15.60
CA CYS A 195 8.67 5.64 14.92
C CYS A 195 8.53 6.49 13.65
N SER A 196 8.82 7.79 13.74
CA SER A 196 8.81 8.68 12.58
C SER A 196 9.82 8.25 11.52
N MET A 197 11.03 7.85 11.94
CA MET A 197 12.05 7.29 11.04
C MET A 197 11.59 5.98 10.38
N ALA A 198 10.99 5.07 11.14
CA ALA A 198 10.50 3.81 10.59
C ALA A 198 9.34 4.02 9.61
N LEU A 199 8.41 4.93 9.92
CA LEU A 199 7.33 5.33 9.01
C LEU A 199 7.87 5.92 7.71
N HIS A 200 8.87 6.80 7.79
CA HIS A 200 9.52 7.37 6.61
C HIS A 200 10.29 6.32 5.80
N GLN A 201 11.04 5.42 6.44
CA GLN A 201 11.71 4.31 5.76
C GLN A 201 10.71 3.42 5.01
N ILE A 202 9.60 3.04 5.65
CA ILE A 202 8.54 2.26 5.01
C ILE A 202 7.90 3.02 3.86
N ALA A 203 7.69 4.33 3.99
CA ALA A 203 7.19 5.15 2.89
C ALA A 203 8.14 5.08 1.67
N LEU A 204 9.45 5.13 1.89
CA LEU A 204 10.43 5.01 0.81
C LEU A 204 10.47 3.60 0.21
N GLU A 205 10.45 2.55 1.03
CA GLU A 205 10.50 1.15 0.58
C GLU A 205 9.29 0.76 -0.26
N TYR A 206 8.09 1.17 0.18
CA TYR A 206 6.83 0.84 -0.48
C TYR A 206 6.33 1.94 -1.41
N ARG A 207 7.14 2.98 -1.64
CA ARG A 207 6.83 4.13 -2.51
C ARG A 207 5.48 4.78 -2.15
N LEU A 208 5.24 4.93 -0.86
CA LEU A 208 4.05 5.57 -0.30
C LEU A 208 4.26 7.08 -0.29
N ARG A 209 3.21 7.84 -0.55
CA ARG A 209 3.26 9.29 -0.31
C ARG A 209 3.36 9.54 1.18
N SER A 210 4.27 10.42 1.57
CA SER A 210 4.46 10.82 2.96
C SER A 210 4.29 12.32 3.14
N PHE A 211 3.80 12.71 4.32
CA PHE A 211 3.53 14.09 4.67
C PHE A 211 3.75 14.31 6.17
N TYR A 212 3.85 15.58 6.57
CA TYR A 212 3.79 16.00 7.96
C TYR A 212 2.83 17.18 8.11
N ILE A 213 2.43 17.46 9.34
CA ILE A 213 1.62 18.64 9.67
C ILE A 213 2.51 19.67 10.37
N THR A 214 2.42 20.93 9.94
CA THR A 214 3.10 22.06 10.60
C THR A 214 2.35 22.52 11.86
N GLU A 215 2.98 23.35 12.68
CA GLU A 215 2.32 23.98 13.84
C GLU A 215 1.09 24.81 13.44
N ASP A 216 1.13 25.43 12.26
CA ASP A 216 -0.01 26.16 11.66
C ASP A 216 -1.03 25.23 10.97
N ASP A 217 -0.98 23.94 11.28
CA ASP A 217 -1.89 22.91 10.80
C ASP A 217 -1.92 22.70 9.26
N GLN A 218 -0.82 23.00 8.56
CA GLN A 218 -0.72 22.77 7.12
C GLN A 218 -0.17 21.37 6.83
N ILE A 219 -0.77 20.66 5.87
CA ILE A 219 -0.24 19.39 5.36
C ILE A 219 0.85 19.70 4.34
N ILE A 220 2.08 19.25 4.61
CA ILE A 220 3.23 19.37 3.70
C ILE A 220 3.63 17.98 3.23
N TRP A 221 3.60 17.79 1.90
CA TRP A 221 4.06 16.55 1.26
C TRP A 221 5.58 16.55 1.11
N ILE A 222 6.21 15.42 1.40
CA ILE A 222 7.67 15.27 1.37
C ILE A 222 8.14 14.82 -0.02
N ASP A 223 7.40 13.91 -0.66
CA ASP A 223 7.68 13.40 -1.99
C ASP A 223 6.36 13.29 -2.78
N GLU A 224 6.26 14.02 -3.90
CA GLU A 224 5.21 13.89 -4.92
C GLU A 224 5.73 13.17 -6.18
#